data_AF-A0AAV0B5I4-F1
#
_entry.id   AF-A0AAV0B5I4-F1
#
_cell.length_a   1.000
_cell.length_b   1.000
_cell.length_c   1.000
_cell.angle_alpha   90.00
_cell.angle_beta   90.00
_cell.angle_gamma   90.00
#
_symmetry.space_group_name_H-M   'P 1'
#
loop_
_entity.id
_entity.type
_entity.pdbx_description
1 polymer ?
#
loop_
_entity_poly.entity_id
_entity_poly.type
_entity_poly.pdbx_seq_one_letter_code
_entity_poly.pdbx_strand_id
1 'polypeptide(L)'
;MFKHYSDGDGTLVNPISSIQAQSISGLMTITYVGLIYLIPGARSNPRKLDKFGRRLDRFHPKIIRYRLLAVTIGTILNLIGIGYLIRTSHRPSQLSSSWNSLSMRTLRFVGFTVPSQPKIFIKKLVEPLILTMILFSGPIYTDLILPITTTGIRKIDIKYQNNQKIEKENFMDLIFMKVDIYVMRNLVFGPFLEEVVFRGCFISLNFLIDPIERSSNSRIIFLCPLWFGLAHVHSFWESYQNQKISNSSNALLITIIQTCFQFGYTTVFGWYASFIYLRTGSIIATAMCHSFCNYMGFPGILGALKKFPDHRNS
;
A
#
# COMPACT_ATOMS: atom_id res chain seq x y z
N MET A 1 21.79 -6.78 0.17
CA MET A 1 21.30 -5.97 -0.96
C MET A 1 21.69 -4.51 -0.80
N PHE A 2 21.25 -3.80 0.25
CA PHE A 2 21.77 -2.45 0.53
C PHE A 2 23.25 -2.44 0.91
N LYS A 3 23.78 -3.55 1.47
CA LYS A 3 25.23 -3.77 1.61
C LYS A 3 25.99 -3.79 0.27
N HIS A 4 25.37 -4.25 -0.83
CA HIS A 4 26.00 -4.19 -2.16
C HIS A 4 25.95 -2.80 -2.81
N TYR A 5 25.00 -1.95 -2.41
CA TYR A 5 24.98 -0.53 -2.81
C TYR A 5 25.86 0.34 -1.90
N SER A 6 26.04 -0.07 -0.64
CA SER A 6 26.99 0.53 0.31
C SER A 6 28.45 0.21 -0.03
N ASP A 7 28.73 -1.02 -0.49
CA ASP A 7 30.10 -1.54 -0.49
C ASP A 7 30.69 -1.83 -1.89
N GLY A 8 30.13 -1.33 -3.01
CA GLY A 8 30.71 -1.69 -4.32
C GLY A 8 30.39 -0.89 -5.58
N ASP A 9 29.24 -0.21 -5.72
CA ASP A 9 28.85 0.37 -7.02
C ASP A 9 28.44 1.85 -6.96
N GLY A 10 29.45 2.70 -6.84
CA GLY A 10 29.41 4.10 -7.26
C GLY A 10 29.34 5.10 -6.12
N THR A 11 30.43 5.84 -5.92
CA THR A 11 30.41 7.11 -5.18
C THR A 11 29.30 7.99 -5.74
N LEU A 12 28.34 8.41 -4.91
CA LEU A 12 27.36 9.43 -5.27
C LEU A 12 28.14 10.68 -5.71
N VAL A 13 27.82 11.19 -6.90
CA VAL A 13 28.45 12.41 -7.44
C VAL A 13 27.67 13.63 -7.02
N ASN A 14 26.34 13.49 -7.07
CA ASN A 14 25.39 14.51 -6.69
C ASN A 14 24.40 13.88 -5.70
N PRO A 15 24.81 13.71 -4.43
CA PRO A 15 23.88 13.28 -3.39
C PRO A 15 22.78 14.33 -3.21
N ILE A 16 21.60 13.89 -2.81
CA ILE A 16 20.50 14.79 -2.43
C ILE A 16 20.58 15.12 -0.93
N SER A 17 20.08 16.28 -0.53
CA SER A 17 19.98 16.61 0.89
C SER A 17 18.79 15.91 1.55
N SER A 18 18.81 15.79 2.88
CA SER A 18 17.68 15.26 3.65
C SER A 18 16.38 16.04 3.39
N ILE A 19 16.46 17.37 3.27
CA ILE A 19 15.30 18.23 2.99
C ILE A 19 14.75 17.95 1.58
N GLN A 20 15.62 17.82 0.58
CA GLN A 20 15.20 17.46 -0.78
C GLN A 20 14.50 16.10 -0.80
N ALA A 21 15.04 15.11 -0.08
CA ALA A 21 14.42 13.80 0.02
C ALA A 21 13.02 13.84 0.66
N GLN A 22 12.81 14.66 1.70
CA GLN A 22 11.48 14.85 2.29
C GLN A 22 10.51 15.55 1.34
N SER A 23 10.95 16.60 0.64
CA SER A 23 10.13 17.29 -0.36
C SER A 23 9.73 16.37 -1.52
N ILE A 24 10.66 15.55 -2.01
CA ILE A 24 10.40 14.55 -3.05
C ILE A 24 9.44 13.47 -2.53
N SER A 25 9.59 13.01 -1.28
CA SER A 25 8.67 12.07 -0.64
C SER A 25 7.24 12.62 -0.55
N GLY A 26 7.09 13.90 -0.19
CA GLY A 26 5.81 14.60 -0.21
C GLY A 26 5.22 14.67 -1.62
N LEU A 27 6.02 15.06 -2.62
CA LEU A 27 5.59 15.09 -4.01
C LEU A 27 5.15 13.70 -4.50
N MET A 28 5.92 12.64 -4.22
CA MET A 28 5.57 11.27 -4.61
C MET A 28 4.25 10.81 -3.97
N THR A 29 4.01 11.19 -2.70
CA THR A 29 2.74 10.93 -2.01
C THR A 29 1.58 11.65 -2.68
N ILE A 30 1.76 12.94 -3.00
CA ILE A 30 0.76 13.76 -3.69
C ILE A 30 0.50 13.23 -5.10
N THR A 31 1.51 12.81 -5.85
CA THR A 31 1.34 12.21 -7.17
C THR A 31 0.57 10.90 -7.09
N TYR A 32 0.88 10.05 -6.11
CA TYR A 32 0.20 8.76 -5.92
C TYR A 32 -1.30 8.93 -5.56
N VAL A 33 -1.60 9.79 -4.59
CA VAL A 33 -2.97 9.96 -4.08
C VAL A 33 -3.76 10.99 -4.89
N GLY A 34 -3.12 12.10 -5.27
CA GLY A 34 -3.74 13.22 -5.96
C GLY A 34 -4.36 12.84 -7.30
N LEU A 35 -3.80 11.86 -8.02
CA LEU A 35 -4.39 11.37 -9.27
C LEU A 35 -5.80 10.79 -9.10
N ILE A 36 -6.15 10.26 -7.92
CA ILE A 36 -7.52 9.82 -7.61
C ILE A 36 -8.50 11.00 -7.70
N TYR A 37 -8.05 12.19 -7.30
CA TYR A 37 -8.84 13.42 -7.32
C TYR A 37 -8.73 14.16 -8.64
N LEU A 38 -7.65 14.00 -9.41
CA LEU A 38 -7.53 14.61 -10.72
C LEU A 38 -8.38 13.90 -11.77
N ILE A 39 -8.44 12.56 -11.73
CA ILE A 39 -9.20 11.76 -12.71
C ILE A 39 -10.69 11.76 -12.35
N PRO A 40 -11.59 12.35 -13.17
CA PRO A 40 -13.01 12.48 -12.83
C PRO A 40 -13.71 11.14 -12.54
N GLY A 41 -13.34 10.08 -13.26
CA GLY A 41 -13.90 8.74 -13.06
C GLY A 41 -13.50 8.06 -11.74
N ALA A 42 -12.43 8.52 -11.08
CA ALA A 42 -11.94 7.97 -9.82
C ALA A 42 -12.57 8.64 -8.59
N ARG A 43 -13.22 9.80 -8.78
CA ARG A 43 -13.89 10.56 -7.70
C ARG A 43 -15.16 9.84 -7.27
N SER A 44 -15.30 9.58 -5.97
CA SER A 44 -16.56 9.07 -5.42
C SER A 44 -17.55 10.20 -5.16
N ASN A 45 -18.82 9.93 -5.38
CA ASN A 45 -19.93 10.76 -4.94
C ASN A 45 -21.02 9.88 -4.30
N PRO A 46 -20.91 9.60 -2.98
CA PRO A 46 -21.84 8.69 -2.29
C PRO A 46 -23.31 9.15 -2.29
N ARG A 47 -23.61 10.41 -2.66
CA ARG A 47 -24.97 10.94 -2.78
C ARG A 47 -25.64 10.59 -4.10
N LYS A 48 -24.86 10.24 -5.13
CA LYS A 48 -25.39 9.84 -6.44
C LYS A 48 -25.57 8.33 -6.48
N LEU A 49 -26.70 7.91 -7.07
CA LEU A 49 -27.00 6.51 -7.34
C LEU A 49 -26.78 6.22 -8.83
N ASP A 50 -26.39 4.99 -9.15
CA ASP A 50 -26.43 4.51 -10.52
C ASP A 50 -27.86 4.07 -10.91
N LYS A 51 -28.02 3.65 -12.16
CA LYS A 51 -29.28 3.12 -12.71
C LYS A 51 -29.83 1.89 -11.98
N PHE A 52 -29.05 1.27 -11.11
CA PHE A 52 -29.43 0.11 -10.30
C PHE A 52 -29.62 0.46 -8.82
N GLY A 53 -29.62 1.76 -8.47
CA GLY A 53 -29.77 2.21 -7.09
C GLY A 53 -28.51 2.01 -6.22
N ARG A 54 -27.36 1.68 -6.80
CA ARG A 54 -26.09 1.53 -6.07
C ARG A 54 -25.44 2.89 -5.89
N ARG A 55 -24.93 3.15 -4.68
CA ARG A 55 -24.20 4.39 -4.39
C ARG A 55 -22.91 4.45 -5.19
N LEU A 56 -22.60 5.61 -5.77
CA LEU A 56 -21.31 5.90 -6.40
C LEU A 56 -20.25 6.21 -5.33
N ASP A 57 -20.09 5.30 -4.37
CA ASP A 57 -19.09 5.36 -3.33
C ASP A 57 -17.75 4.74 -3.78
N ARG A 58 -16.75 4.77 -2.88
CA ARG A 58 -15.41 4.22 -3.13
C ARG A 58 -15.37 2.73 -3.46
N PHE A 59 -16.43 2.00 -3.15
CA PHE A 59 -16.55 0.57 -3.38
C PHE A 59 -17.33 0.28 -4.66
N HIS A 60 -17.88 1.28 -5.34
CA HIS A 60 -18.52 1.06 -6.62
C HIS A 60 -17.49 0.53 -7.65
N PRO A 61 -17.79 -0.56 -8.39
CA PRO A 61 -16.79 -1.25 -9.23
C PRO A 61 -16.17 -0.35 -10.31
N LYS A 62 -16.97 0.54 -10.92
CA LYS A 62 -16.44 1.55 -11.86
C LYS A 62 -15.40 2.46 -11.20
N ILE A 63 -15.68 2.95 -9.99
CA ILE A 63 -14.78 3.85 -9.25
C ILE A 63 -13.50 3.10 -8.86
N ILE A 64 -13.62 1.84 -8.43
CA ILE A 64 -12.46 0.99 -8.12
C ILE A 64 -11.53 0.87 -9.33
N ARG A 65 -12.05 0.60 -10.53
CA ARG A 65 -11.22 0.51 -11.75
C ARG A 65 -10.48 1.80 -12.05
N TYR A 66 -11.17 2.93 -12.01
CA TYR A 66 -10.54 4.23 -12.26
C TYR A 66 -9.53 4.61 -11.17
N ARG A 67 -9.78 4.27 -9.91
CA ARG A 67 -8.80 4.45 -8.83
C ARG A 67 -7.58 3.58 -9.03
N LEU A 68 -7.75 2.31 -9.37
CA LEU A 68 -6.64 1.39 -9.69
C LEU A 68 -5.81 1.93 -10.84
N LEU A 69 -6.44 2.43 -11.91
CA LEU A 69 -5.74 3.09 -13.01
C LEU A 69 -4.98 4.33 -12.52
N ALA A 70 -5.62 5.20 -11.73
CA ALA A 70 -5.01 6.41 -11.18
C ALA A 70 -3.75 6.11 -10.35
N VAL A 71 -3.83 5.15 -9.41
CA VAL A 71 -2.69 4.78 -8.57
C VAL A 71 -1.61 4.04 -9.35
N THR A 72 -1.98 3.31 -10.41
CA THR A 72 -1.01 2.68 -11.31
C THR A 72 -0.21 3.74 -12.08
N ILE A 73 -0.89 4.75 -12.64
CA ILE A 73 -0.24 5.89 -13.30
C ILE A 73 0.68 6.62 -12.30
N GLY A 74 0.20 6.89 -11.10
CA GLY A 74 1.00 7.53 -10.04
C GLY A 74 2.24 6.72 -9.65
N THR A 75 2.11 5.40 -9.58
CA THR A 75 3.23 4.50 -9.32
C THR A 75 4.26 4.54 -10.43
N ILE A 76 3.84 4.52 -11.70
CA ILE A 76 4.73 4.64 -12.86
C ILE A 76 5.46 5.98 -12.85
N LEU A 77 4.76 7.09 -12.56
CA LEU A 77 5.38 8.41 -12.46
C LEU A 77 6.43 8.46 -11.34
N ASN A 78 6.15 7.85 -10.17
CA ASN A 78 7.10 7.75 -9.07
C ASN A 78 8.33 6.90 -9.44
N LEU A 79 8.14 5.81 -10.20
CA LEU A 79 9.23 4.97 -10.72
C LEU A 79 10.10 5.72 -11.74
N ILE A 80 9.50 6.50 -12.62
CA ILE A 80 10.23 7.36 -13.57
C ILE A 80 11.02 8.42 -12.79
N GLY A 81 10.39 9.06 -11.79
CA GLY A 81 11.02 10.06 -10.94
C GLY A 81 12.25 9.53 -10.20
N ILE A 82 12.14 8.36 -9.55
CA ILE A 82 13.29 7.75 -8.87
C ILE A 82 14.37 7.30 -9.87
N GLY A 83 13.99 6.78 -11.04
CA GLY A 83 14.95 6.43 -12.10
C GLY A 83 15.74 7.64 -12.60
N TYR A 84 15.07 8.78 -12.78
CA TYR A 84 15.72 10.05 -13.09
C TYR A 84 16.71 10.49 -12.01
N LEU A 85 16.31 10.43 -10.73
CA LEU A 85 17.19 10.76 -9.61
C LEU A 85 18.42 9.84 -9.53
N ILE A 86 18.25 8.53 -9.74
CA ILE A 86 19.37 7.58 -9.79
C ILE A 86 20.37 7.98 -10.89
N ARG A 87 19.87 8.37 -12.07
CA ARG A 87 20.71 8.81 -13.20
C ARG A 87 21.51 10.07 -12.86
N THR A 88 20.90 11.05 -12.19
CA THR A 88 21.57 12.32 -11.88
C THR A 88 22.54 12.21 -10.69
N SER A 89 22.27 11.29 -9.75
CA SER A 89 23.09 11.12 -8.55
C SER A 89 24.32 10.22 -8.73
N HIS A 90 24.38 9.37 -9.75
CA HIS A 90 25.53 8.48 -10.02
C HIS A 90 26.40 8.94 -11.20
N ARG A 91 27.69 8.53 -11.22
CA ARG A 91 28.63 8.91 -12.30
C ARG A 91 28.14 8.45 -13.68
N PRO A 92 28.23 9.32 -14.71
CA PRO A 92 27.84 8.97 -16.08
C PRO A 92 28.70 7.86 -16.70
N SER A 93 29.95 7.67 -16.24
CA SER A 93 30.83 6.60 -16.72
C SER A 93 30.39 5.19 -16.33
N GLN A 94 29.50 5.05 -15.34
CA GLN A 94 28.86 3.78 -14.96
C GLN A 94 27.46 3.61 -15.58
N LEU A 95 27.02 4.58 -16.39
CA LEU A 95 25.69 4.57 -16.99
C LEU A 95 25.80 4.35 -18.50
N SER A 96 25.38 3.17 -18.93
CA SER A 96 24.99 3.00 -20.33
C SER A 96 23.91 4.04 -20.65
N SER A 97 24.03 4.72 -21.79
CA SER A 97 23.08 5.70 -22.28
C SER A 97 21.71 5.10 -22.61
N SER A 98 21.57 3.77 -22.54
CA SER A 98 20.34 3.05 -22.86
C SER A 98 19.28 3.18 -21.76
N TRP A 99 18.04 3.48 -22.18
CA TRP A 99 16.86 3.46 -21.32
C TRP A 99 16.62 2.09 -20.67
N ASN A 100 17.00 1.00 -21.33
CA ASN A 100 16.84 -0.36 -20.81
C ASN A 100 17.75 -0.65 -19.60
N SER A 101 18.98 -0.14 -19.62
CA SER A 101 19.88 -0.26 -18.47
C SER A 101 19.39 0.58 -17.28
N LEU A 102 18.84 1.77 -17.55
CA LEU A 102 18.30 2.62 -16.50
C LEU A 102 17.06 2.01 -15.85
N SER A 103 16.14 1.47 -16.64
CA SER A 103 14.92 0.83 -16.14
C SER A 103 15.28 -0.41 -15.29
N MET A 104 16.19 -1.26 -15.76
CA MET A 104 16.65 -2.43 -15.01
C MET A 104 17.35 -2.03 -13.70
N ARG A 105 18.19 -0.98 -13.71
CA ARG A 105 18.84 -0.47 -12.49
C ARG A 105 17.82 0.12 -11.52
N THR A 106 16.84 0.86 -12.02
CA THR A 106 15.74 1.41 -11.23
C THR A 106 14.95 0.30 -10.54
N LEU A 107 14.54 -0.72 -11.30
CA LEU A 107 13.83 -1.87 -10.77
C LEU A 107 14.64 -2.59 -9.69
N ARG A 108 15.93 -2.85 -9.92
CA ARG A 108 16.82 -3.44 -8.91
C ARG A 108 16.94 -2.56 -7.68
N PHE A 109 17.11 -1.24 -7.85
CA PHE A 109 17.27 -0.30 -6.74
C PHE A 109 16.01 -0.18 -5.88
N VAL A 110 14.85 -0.24 -6.50
CA VAL A 110 13.53 -0.19 -5.87
C VAL A 110 13.16 -1.52 -5.20
N GLY A 111 13.92 -2.61 -5.43
CA GLY A 111 13.70 -3.88 -4.72
C GLY A 111 13.14 -5.02 -5.58
N PHE A 112 13.06 -4.85 -6.90
CA PHE A 112 12.78 -5.94 -7.84
C PHE A 112 14.06 -6.73 -8.12
N THR A 113 14.60 -7.35 -7.07
CA THR A 113 15.72 -8.28 -7.22
C THR A 113 15.24 -9.72 -7.14
N VAL A 114 15.63 -10.49 -8.15
CA VAL A 114 15.47 -11.94 -8.17
C VAL A 114 16.88 -12.51 -7.91
N PRO A 115 17.13 -13.14 -6.75
CA PRO A 115 18.38 -13.86 -6.50
C PRO A 115 18.58 -14.95 -7.56
N SER A 116 19.81 -15.12 -8.04
CA SER A 116 20.15 -16.14 -9.05
C SER A 116 19.87 -17.57 -8.56
N GLN A 117 19.85 -17.79 -7.24
CA GLN A 117 19.55 -19.08 -6.63
C GLN A 117 18.08 -19.15 -6.19
N PRO A 118 17.27 -20.08 -6.74
CA PRO A 118 15.86 -20.23 -6.37
C PRO A 118 15.64 -20.47 -4.87
N LYS A 119 16.53 -21.22 -4.21
CA LYS A 119 16.45 -21.48 -2.76
C LYS A 119 16.52 -20.20 -1.92
N ILE A 120 17.41 -19.27 -2.29
CA ILE A 120 17.54 -17.98 -1.60
C ILE A 120 16.30 -17.13 -1.86
N PHE A 121 15.78 -17.15 -3.09
CA PHE A 121 14.56 -16.44 -3.44
C PHE A 121 13.36 -16.91 -2.61
N ILE A 122 13.12 -18.23 -2.58
CA ILE A 122 12.04 -18.82 -1.78
C ILE A 122 12.21 -18.49 -0.30
N LYS A 123 13.42 -18.63 0.25
CA LYS A 123 13.71 -18.29 1.65
C LYS A 123 13.33 -16.84 1.99
N LYS A 124 13.71 -15.90 1.12
CA LYS A 124 13.35 -14.47 1.27
C LYS A 124 11.86 -14.18 1.22
N LEU A 125 11.05 -15.03 0.58
CA LEU A 125 9.60 -14.90 0.54
C LEU A 125 8.95 -15.56 1.77
N VAL A 126 9.41 -16.77 2.13
CA VAL A 126 8.76 -17.62 3.14
C VAL A 126 9.06 -17.15 4.56
N GLU A 127 10.30 -16.81 4.90
CA GLU A 127 10.66 -16.38 6.26
C GLU A 127 9.84 -15.17 6.77
N PRO A 128 9.72 -14.05 6.01
CA PRO A 128 8.92 -12.92 6.47
C PRO A 128 7.42 -13.25 6.50
N LEU A 129 6.93 -14.16 5.65
CA LEU A 129 5.55 -14.62 5.72
C LEU A 129 5.29 -15.43 6.98
N ILE A 130 6.20 -16.31 7.38
CA ILE A 130 6.11 -17.05 8.66
C ILE A 130 6.09 -16.07 9.83
N LEU A 131 6.99 -15.07 9.84
CA LEU A 131 6.97 -14.03 10.86
C LEU A 131 5.62 -13.29 10.91
N THR A 132 5.05 -12.99 9.74
CA THR A 132 3.72 -12.37 9.65
C THR A 132 2.64 -13.30 10.20
N MET A 133 2.66 -14.59 9.86
CA MET A 133 1.70 -15.56 10.40
C MET A 133 1.79 -15.71 11.92
N ILE A 134 3.00 -15.65 12.49
CA ILE A 134 3.21 -15.66 13.95
C ILE A 134 2.58 -14.41 14.58
N LEU A 135 2.79 -13.23 13.99
CA LEU A 135 2.18 -11.98 14.45
C LEU A 135 0.65 -12.05 14.44
N PHE A 136 0.08 -12.76 13.46
CA PHE A 136 -1.37 -12.98 13.31
C PHE A 136 -1.85 -14.30 13.92
N SER A 137 -1.05 -14.97 14.76
CA SER A 137 -1.42 -16.25 15.37
C SER A 137 -2.73 -16.18 16.16
N GLY A 138 -2.98 -15.07 16.86
CA GLY A 138 -4.26 -14.83 17.56
C GLY A 138 -5.47 -14.82 16.61
N PRO A 139 -5.53 -13.92 15.60
CA PRO A 139 -6.56 -13.94 14.57
C PRO A 139 -6.71 -15.29 13.84
N ILE A 140 -5.60 -15.96 13.52
CA ILE A 140 -5.61 -17.30 12.89
C ILE A 140 -6.27 -18.32 13.82
N TYR A 141 -5.89 -18.34 15.10
CA TYR A 141 -6.49 -19.20 16.11
C TYR A 141 -8.00 -18.96 16.23
N THR A 142 -8.43 -17.70 16.23
CA THR A 142 -9.86 -17.37 16.27
C THR A 142 -10.60 -17.84 15.03
N ASP A 143 -10.04 -17.70 13.83
CA ASP A 143 -10.69 -18.14 12.59
C ASP A 143 -10.77 -19.67 12.48
N LEU A 144 -9.77 -20.39 12.99
CA LEU A 144 -9.74 -21.86 13.00
C LEU A 144 -10.76 -22.46 13.98
N ILE A 145 -10.95 -21.82 15.14
CA ILE A 145 -11.80 -22.35 16.22
C ILE A 145 -13.22 -21.80 16.16
N LEU A 146 -13.37 -20.55 15.75
CA LEU A 146 -14.64 -19.88 15.57
C LEU A 146 -14.82 -19.60 14.07
N PRO A 147 -15.28 -20.57 13.26
CA PRO A 147 -15.47 -20.41 11.81
C PRO A 147 -16.51 -19.31 11.42
N ILE A 148 -17.01 -18.55 12.39
CA ILE A 148 -17.98 -17.47 12.25
C ILE A 148 -17.31 -16.08 12.23
N THR A 149 -16.01 -15.95 12.53
CA THR A 149 -15.27 -14.70 12.24
C THR A 149 -14.99 -14.63 10.75
N THR A 150 -16.00 -14.19 10.01
CA THR A 150 -15.84 -13.81 8.60
C THR A 150 -14.78 -12.72 8.51
N THR A 151 -13.61 -13.10 8.01
CA THR A 151 -12.48 -12.21 7.69
C THR A 151 -12.97 -10.97 6.93
N GLY A 152 -12.35 -9.82 7.18
CA GLY A 152 -12.86 -8.51 6.74
C GLY A 152 -13.14 -8.40 5.24
N ILE A 153 -12.39 -9.12 4.40
CA ILE A 153 -12.59 -9.16 2.95
C ILE A 153 -13.88 -9.90 2.58
N ARG A 154 -14.15 -11.04 3.22
CA ARG A 154 -15.32 -11.89 2.92
C ARG A 154 -16.64 -11.19 3.26
N LYS A 155 -16.68 -10.32 4.29
CA LYS A 155 -17.87 -9.51 4.63
C LYS A 155 -18.19 -8.43 3.59
N ILE A 156 -17.16 -7.81 3.00
CA ILE A 156 -17.33 -6.77 1.97
C ILE A 156 -17.82 -7.42 0.67
N ASP A 157 -17.22 -8.55 0.29
CA ASP A 157 -17.60 -9.30 -0.92
C ASP A 157 -19.05 -9.79 -0.86
N ILE A 158 -19.50 -10.37 0.26
CA ILE A 158 -20.89 -10.87 0.43
C ILE A 158 -21.93 -9.74 0.31
N LYS A 159 -21.65 -8.56 0.88
CA LYS A 159 -22.59 -7.43 0.85
C LYS A 159 -22.73 -6.83 -0.57
N TYR A 160 -21.65 -6.84 -1.36
CA TYR A 160 -21.67 -6.32 -2.72
C TYR A 160 -22.16 -7.35 -3.74
N GLN A 161 -21.82 -8.63 -3.60
CA GLN A 161 -22.32 -9.72 -4.46
C GLN A 161 -23.85 -9.81 -4.42
N ASN A 162 -24.47 -9.71 -3.24
CA ASN A 162 -25.93 -9.79 -3.12
C ASN A 162 -26.70 -8.66 -3.84
N ASN A 163 -26.01 -7.58 -4.27
CA ASN A 163 -26.60 -6.43 -4.95
C ASN A 163 -26.23 -6.34 -6.45
N GLN A 164 -25.56 -7.35 -7.03
CA GLN A 164 -25.20 -7.35 -8.44
C GLN A 164 -26.26 -8.03 -9.33
N LYS A 165 -27.02 -7.24 -10.09
CA LYS A 165 -27.59 -7.67 -11.38
C LYS A 165 -26.57 -7.35 -12.48
N ILE A 166 -26.19 -8.38 -13.24
CA ILE A 166 -25.09 -8.36 -14.22
C ILE A 166 -25.50 -7.54 -15.45
N GLU A 167 -24.60 -6.68 -15.92
CA GLU A 167 -24.78 -5.83 -17.09
C GLU A 167 -23.87 -6.28 -18.25
N LYS A 168 -24.30 -6.07 -19.52
CA LYS A 168 -23.55 -6.44 -20.72
C LYS A 168 -22.17 -5.77 -20.77
N GLU A 169 -21.17 -6.57 -21.11
CA GLU A 169 -19.74 -6.38 -20.86
C GLU A 169 -19.01 -5.54 -21.93
N ASN A 170 -18.13 -4.64 -21.49
CA ASN A 170 -17.12 -3.98 -22.33
C ASN A 170 -15.82 -4.80 -22.35
N PHE A 171 -14.91 -4.55 -23.29
CA PHE A 171 -13.62 -5.25 -23.40
C PHE A 171 -12.78 -5.27 -22.10
N MET A 172 -12.91 -4.24 -21.26
CA MET A 172 -12.29 -4.22 -19.92
C MET A 172 -12.95 -5.21 -18.94
N ASP A 173 -14.25 -5.47 -19.05
CA ASP A 173 -14.94 -6.49 -18.25
C ASP A 173 -14.42 -7.89 -18.58
N LEU A 174 -14.09 -8.16 -19.85
CA LEU A 174 -13.53 -9.43 -20.32
C LEU A 174 -12.13 -9.74 -19.76
N ILE A 175 -11.26 -8.74 -19.63
CA ILE A 175 -9.90 -8.93 -19.06
C ILE A 175 -9.95 -9.21 -17.55
N PHE A 176 -10.91 -8.62 -16.83
CA PHE A 176 -11.07 -8.79 -15.38
C PHE A 176 -12.06 -9.91 -14.98
N MET A 177 -12.59 -10.67 -15.95
CA MET A 177 -13.79 -11.49 -15.82
C MET A 177 -13.67 -12.80 -15.02
N LYS A 178 -12.51 -13.14 -14.45
CA LYS A 178 -12.35 -14.40 -13.69
C LYS A 178 -11.98 -14.23 -12.22
N VAL A 179 -11.67 -13.02 -11.76
CA VAL A 179 -11.30 -12.77 -10.36
C VAL A 179 -12.00 -11.50 -9.87
N ASP A 180 -12.62 -11.60 -8.68
CA ASP A 180 -13.33 -10.51 -8.06
C ASP A 180 -12.45 -9.24 -7.97
N ILE A 181 -12.93 -8.12 -8.51
CA ILE A 181 -12.23 -6.84 -8.50
C ILE A 181 -11.89 -6.35 -7.09
N TYR A 182 -12.72 -6.66 -6.10
CA TYR A 182 -12.47 -6.35 -4.70
C TYR A 182 -11.27 -7.13 -4.18
N VAL A 183 -11.20 -8.44 -4.49
CA VAL A 183 -10.08 -9.31 -4.16
C VAL A 183 -8.81 -8.82 -4.85
N MET A 184 -8.86 -8.56 -6.16
CA MET A 184 -7.72 -8.04 -6.91
C MET A 184 -7.21 -6.71 -6.34
N ARG A 185 -8.12 -5.80 -5.97
CA ARG A 185 -7.74 -4.53 -5.35
C ARG A 185 -7.12 -4.72 -3.97
N ASN A 186 -7.69 -5.58 -3.13
CA ASN A 186 -7.31 -5.71 -1.72
C ASN A 186 -6.09 -6.61 -1.49
N LEU A 187 -5.90 -7.64 -2.32
CA LEU A 187 -4.89 -8.69 -2.13
C LEU A 187 -3.79 -8.68 -3.19
N VAL A 188 -3.94 -7.94 -4.28
CA VAL A 188 -2.93 -7.94 -5.35
C VAL A 188 -2.46 -6.53 -5.64
N PHE A 189 -3.29 -5.71 -6.30
CA PHE A 189 -2.87 -4.42 -6.81
C PHE A 189 -2.63 -3.38 -5.71
N GLY A 190 -3.53 -3.29 -4.72
CA GLY A 190 -3.37 -2.35 -3.60
C GLY A 190 -2.06 -2.58 -2.86
N PRO A 191 -1.86 -3.77 -2.26
CA PRO A 191 -0.61 -4.10 -1.57
C PRO A 191 0.62 -3.87 -2.44
N PHE A 192 0.61 -4.39 -3.67
CA PHE A 192 1.76 -4.31 -4.55
C PHE A 192 2.15 -2.86 -4.89
N LEU A 193 1.20 -2.05 -5.36
CA LEU A 193 1.48 -0.66 -5.77
C LEU A 193 1.90 0.19 -4.57
N GLU A 194 1.27 0.00 -3.41
CA GLU A 194 1.65 0.69 -2.18
C GLU A 194 3.07 0.32 -1.72
N GLU A 195 3.46 -0.97 -1.78
CA GLU A 195 4.83 -1.37 -1.45
C GLU A 195 5.86 -0.82 -2.44
N VAL A 196 5.54 -0.79 -3.75
CA VAL A 196 6.43 -0.21 -4.76
C VAL A 196 6.72 1.27 -4.46
N VAL A 197 5.70 2.06 -4.16
CA VAL A 197 5.88 3.49 -3.89
C VAL A 197 6.52 3.71 -2.52
N PHE A 198 5.88 3.25 -1.44
CA PHE A 198 6.22 3.67 -0.08
C PHE A 198 7.41 2.90 0.53
N ARG A 199 7.78 1.74 -0.01
CA ARG A 199 8.97 1.01 0.43
C ARG A 199 10.00 1.09 -0.67
N GLY A 200 9.64 0.67 -1.87
CA GLY A 200 10.53 0.70 -3.01
C GLY A 200 11.10 2.10 -3.30
N CYS A 201 10.27 3.06 -3.71
CA CYS A 201 10.78 4.39 -4.06
C CYS A 201 11.29 5.18 -2.84
N PHE A 202 10.54 5.20 -1.73
CA PHE A 202 10.87 6.05 -0.57
C PHE A 202 12.10 5.59 0.18
N ILE A 203 12.21 4.29 0.47
CA ILE A 203 13.39 3.79 1.19
C ILE A 203 14.60 3.90 0.28
N SER A 204 14.46 3.61 -1.03
CA SER A 204 15.56 3.78 -1.98
C SER A 204 15.98 5.23 -2.19
N LEU A 205 15.06 6.20 -2.11
CA LEU A 205 15.38 7.63 -2.08
C LEU A 205 16.31 7.99 -0.92
N ASN A 206 16.12 7.38 0.25
CA ASN A 206 17.01 7.61 1.41
C ASN A 206 18.45 7.12 1.16
N PHE A 207 18.65 6.19 0.23
CA PHE A 207 19.99 5.75 -0.18
C PHE A 207 20.65 6.65 -1.23
N LEU A 208 19.94 7.67 -1.73
CA LEU A 208 20.52 8.73 -2.58
C LEU A 208 20.95 9.96 -1.77
N ILE A 209 20.61 10.01 -0.48
CA ILE A 209 21.02 11.08 0.43
C ILE A 209 22.53 10.97 0.70
N ASP A 210 23.19 12.11 0.89
CA ASP A 210 24.59 12.15 1.32
C ASP A 210 24.81 11.20 2.51
N PRO A 211 25.82 10.30 2.47
CA PRO A 211 26.08 9.36 3.55
C PRO A 211 26.20 10.00 4.95
N ILE A 212 26.65 11.27 5.03
CA ILE A 212 26.79 12.03 6.27
C ILE A 212 25.41 12.46 6.81
N GLU A 213 24.49 12.86 5.93
CA GLU A 213 23.12 13.27 6.29
C GLU A 213 22.13 12.09 6.38
N ARG A 214 22.52 10.93 5.85
CA ARG A 214 21.63 9.78 5.71
C ARG A 214 21.14 9.28 7.06
N SER A 215 19.82 9.15 7.17
CA SER A 215 19.18 8.55 8.34
C SER A 215 19.61 7.10 8.54
N SER A 216 19.78 6.70 9.81
CA SER A 216 20.02 5.31 10.17
C SER A 216 18.85 4.41 9.74
N ASN A 217 19.11 3.12 9.54
CA ASN A 217 18.07 2.16 9.14
C ASN A 217 16.89 2.16 10.13
N SER A 218 17.14 2.30 11.44
CA SER A 218 16.09 2.41 12.44
C SER A 218 15.21 3.65 12.22
N ARG A 219 15.83 4.82 11.96
CA ARG A 219 15.06 6.04 11.64
C ARG A 219 14.25 5.89 10.36
N ILE A 220 14.80 5.26 9.32
CA ILE A 220 14.08 4.96 8.08
C ILE A 220 12.84 4.10 8.37
N ILE A 221 12.98 3.04 9.20
CA ILE A 221 11.87 2.16 9.59
C ILE A 221 10.74 2.94 10.27
N PHE A 222 11.05 3.91 11.13
CA PHE A 222 10.04 4.62 11.90
C PHE A 222 9.49 5.88 11.21
N LEU A 223 10.29 6.55 10.38
CA LEU A 223 9.93 7.84 9.76
C LEU A 223 9.30 7.70 8.38
N CYS A 224 9.83 6.84 7.48
CA CYS A 224 9.27 6.70 6.14
C CYS A 224 7.78 6.30 6.14
N PRO A 225 7.33 5.40 7.04
CA PRO A 225 5.91 5.05 7.16
C PRO A 225 4.95 6.19 7.52
N LEU A 226 5.42 7.31 8.03
CA LEU A 226 4.55 8.47 8.29
C LEU A 226 3.91 8.98 6.99
N TRP A 227 4.65 8.98 5.88
CA TRP A 227 4.10 9.34 4.57
C TRP A 227 3.06 8.33 4.08
N PHE A 228 3.27 7.04 4.36
CA PHE A 228 2.29 6.00 4.06
C PHE A 228 1.00 6.17 4.87
N GLY A 229 1.12 6.49 6.16
CA GLY A 229 -0.01 6.86 7.01
C GLY A 229 -0.73 8.11 6.50
N LEU A 230 0.01 9.20 6.21
CA LEU A 230 -0.54 10.45 5.69
C LEU A 230 -1.27 10.25 4.37
N ALA A 231 -0.76 9.39 3.49
CA ALA A 231 -1.41 9.06 2.23
C ALA A 231 -2.83 8.55 2.45
N HIS A 232 -3.13 7.87 3.55
CA HIS A 232 -4.46 7.32 3.85
C HIS A 232 -5.45 8.34 4.42
N VAL A 233 -4.97 9.49 4.90
CA VAL A 233 -5.82 10.57 5.43
C VAL A 233 -6.77 11.12 4.36
N HIS A 234 -6.47 10.94 3.06
CA HIS A 234 -7.36 11.31 1.96
C HIS A 234 -8.78 10.69 2.09
N SER A 235 -8.90 9.53 2.75
CA SER A 235 -10.17 8.88 3.01
C SER A 235 -11.07 9.65 3.99
N PHE A 236 -10.56 10.68 4.68
CA PHE A 236 -11.32 11.52 5.61
C PHE A 236 -12.58 12.09 4.97
N TRP A 237 -12.45 12.73 3.80
CA TRP A 237 -13.57 13.41 3.15
C TRP A 237 -14.70 12.44 2.78
N GLU A 238 -14.36 11.28 2.24
CA GLU A 238 -15.33 10.25 1.87
C GLU A 238 -16.01 9.65 3.09
N SER A 239 -15.24 9.40 4.15
CA SER A 239 -15.76 8.90 5.43
C SER A 239 -16.73 9.90 6.03
N TYR A 240 -16.39 11.19 6.03
CA TYR A 240 -17.26 12.26 6.51
C TYR A 240 -18.58 12.34 5.75
N GLN A 241 -18.54 12.24 4.41
CA GLN A 241 -19.76 12.22 3.60
C GLN A 241 -20.64 11.00 3.91
N ASN A 242 -20.05 9.83 4.11
CA ASN A 242 -20.79 8.62 4.47
C ASN A 242 -21.43 8.73 5.86
N GLN A 243 -20.74 9.32 6.84
CA GLN A 243 -21.31 9.55 8.17
C GLN A 243 -22.48 10.54 8.13
N LYS A 244 -22.39 11.59 7.29
CA LYS A 244 -23.49 12.52 7.06
C LYS A 244 -24.72 11.86 6.44
N ILE A 245 -24.51 11.03 5.41
CA ILE A 245 -25.61 10.29 4.75
C ILE A 245 -26.29 9.32 5.73
N SER A 246 -25.55 8.83 6.71
CA SER A 246 -26.07 7.92 7.74
C SER A 246 -26.75 8.66 8.91
N ASN A 247 -26.96 9.98 8.81
CA ASN A 247 -27.56 10.84 9.83
C ASN A 247 -26.92 10.70 11.22
N SER A 248 -25.60 10.52 11.28
CA SER A 248 -24.90 10.47 12.57
C SER A 248 -24.76 11.87 13.16
N SER A 249 -25.36 12.10 14.34
CA SER A 249 -25.29 13.40 15.04
C SER A 249 -23.85 13.85 15.33
N ASN A 250 -22.91 12.91 15.40
CA ASN A 250 -21.49 13.15 15.68
C ASN A 250 -20.58 12.81 14.48
N ALA A 251 -21.08 12.97 13.24
CA ALA A 251 -20.39 12.57 12.01
C ALA A 251 -18.93 13.05 11.92
N LEU A 252 -18.64 14.30 12.34
CA LEU A 252 -17.29 14.86 12.31
C LEU A 252 -16.37 14.15 13.30
N LEU A 253 -16.77 14.03 14.56
CA LEU A 253 -15.97 13.41 15.61
C LEU A 253 -15.67 11.94 15.28
N ILE A 254 -16.67 11.19 14.82
CA ILE A 254 -16.50 9.79 14.39
C ILE A 254 -15.48 9.70 13.26
N THR A 255 -15.57 10.61 12.27
CA THR A 255 -14.64 10.61 11.14
C THR A 255 -13.21 10.94 11.57
N ILE A 256 -13.03 11.90 12.49
CA ILE A 256 -11.72 12.23 13.06
C ILE A 256 -11.13 11.01 13.74
N ILE A 257 -11.88 10.36 14.63
CA ILE A 257 -11.43 9.14 15.34
C ILE A 257 -11.05 8.04 14.35
N GLN A 258 -11.90 7.78 13.35
CA GLN A 258 -11.64 6.78 12.32
C GLN A 258 -10.37 7.09 11.52
N THR A 259 -10.16 8.36 11.16
CA THR A 259 -8.99 8.79 10.37
C THR A 259 -7.71 8.78 11.20
N CYS A 260 -7.76 9.21 12.46
CA CYS A 260 -6.62 9.13 13.38
C CYS A 260 -6.23 7.66 13.65
N PHE A 261 -7.22 6.79 13.87
CA PHE A 261 -6.99 5.37 14.03
C PHE A 261 -6.38 4.76 12.76
N GLN A 262 -6.93 5.07 11.59
CA GLN A 262 -6.39 4.62 10.30
C GLN A 262 -4.95 5.10 10.11
N PHE A 263 -4.67 6.38 10.34
CA PHE A 263 -3.32 6.95 10.26
C PHE A 263 -2.33 6.22 11.18
N GLY A 264 -2.67 6.05 12.46
CA GLY A 264 -1.82 5.37 13.43
C GLY A 264 -1.58 3.90 13.08
N TYR A 265 -2.66 3.16 12.79
CA TYR A 265 -2.58 1.75 12.41
C TYR A 265 -1.74 1.54 11.14
N THR A 266 -2.01 2.30 10.10
CA THR A 266 -1.28 2.25 8.83
C THR A 266 0.20 2.61 9.03
N THR A 267 0.51 3.56 9.92
CA THR A 267 1.90 3.92 10.27
C THR A 267 2.62 2.75 10.95
N VAL A 268 2.00 2.12 11.95
CA VAL A 268 2.56 0.95 12.66
C VAL A 268 2.77 -0.22 11.71
N PHE A 269 1.79 -0.51 10.86
CA PHE A 269 1.94 -1.51 9.81
C PHE A 269 3.09 -1.17 8.85
N GLY A 270 3.24 0.12 8.50
CA GLY A 270 4.35 0.58 7.68
C GLY A 270 5.72 0.40 8.34
N TRP A 271 5.83 0.48 9.67
CA TRP A 271 7.06 0.13 10.40
C TRP A 271 7.44 -1.33 10.15
N TYR A 272 6.47 -2.24 10.32
CA TYR A 272 6.67 -3.66 10.06
C TYR A 272 7.08 -3.92 8.61
N ALA A 273 6.36 -3.35 7.65
CA ALA A 273 6.67 -3.52 6.22
C ALA A 273 8.04 -2.94 5.83
N SER A 274 8.43 -1.80 6.41
CA SER A 274 9.76 -1.21 6.21
C SER A 274 10.86 -2.09 6.79
N PHE A 275 10.63 -2.70 7.95
CA PHE A 275 11.53 -3.69 8.53
C PHE A 275 11.68 -4.90 7.58
N ILE A 276 10.58 -5.51 7.13
CA ILE A 276 10.63 -6.63 6.18
C ILE A 276 11.37 -6.25 4.90
N TYR A 277 11.08 -5.07 4.33
CA TYR A 277 11.75 -4.58 3.12
C TYR A 277 13.25 -4.41 3.32
N LEU A 278 13.71 -3.76 4.41
CA LEU A 278 15.13 -3.56 4.67
C LEU A 278 15.87 -4.86 4.97
N ARG A 279 15.20 -5.86 5.57
CA ARG A 279 15.78 -7.18 5.85
C ARG A 279 15.87 -8.05 4.59
N THR A 280 14.88 -8.02 3.72
CA THR A 280 14.80 -8.90 2.54
C THR A 280 15.39 -8.27 1.27
N GLY A 281 15.24 -6.95 1.13
CA GLY A 281 15.48 -6.18 -0.10
C GLY A 281 14.49 -6.51 -1.22
N SER A 282 13.30 -7.05 -0.90
CA SER A 282 12.35 -7.52 -1.91
C SER A 282 11.00 -6.87 -1.74
N ILE A 283 10.54 -6.15 -2.76
CA ILE A 283 9.15 -5.64 -2.81
C ILE A 283 8.18 -6.81 -2.80
N ILE A 284 8.48 -7.89 -3.53
CA ILE A 284 7.58 -9.03 -3.67
C ILE A 284 7.33 -9.66 -2.29
N ALA A 285 8.39 -9.87 -1.50
CA ALA A 285 8.25 -10.38 -0.13
C ALA A 285 7.37 -9.49 0.74
N THR A 286 7.63 -8.17 0.73
CA THR A 286 6.85 -7.22 1.52
C THR A 286 5.39 -7.13 1.05
N ALA A 287 5.15 -7.15 -0.26
CA ALA A 287 3.81 -7.10 -0.85
C ALA A 287 3.00 -8.36 -0.52
N MET A 288 3.63 -9.54 -0.49
CA MET A 288 2.98 -10.77 -0.03
C MET A 288 2.59 -10.68 1.46
N CYS A 289 3.48 -10.18 2.31
CA CYS A 289 3.17 -9.96 3.73
C CYS A 289 2.03 -8.95 3.92
N HIS A 290 2.04 -7.85 3.15
CA HIS A 290 0.95 -6.88 3.14
C HIS A 290 -0.37 -7.52 2.68
N SER A 291 -0.34 -8.29 1.60
CA SER A 291 -1.53 -9.00 1.10
C SER A 291 -2.10 -9.94 2.16
N PHE A 292 -1.24 -10.66 2.88
CA PHE A 292 -1.64 -11.48 4.02
C PHE A 292 -2.26 -10.65 5.15
N CYS A 293 -1.64 -9.53 5.54
CA CYS A 293 -2.22 -8.62 6.54
C CYS A 293 -3.59 -8.08 6.12
N ASN A 294 -3.77 -7.74 4.83
CA ASN A 294 -5.06 -7.31 4.30
C ASN A 294 -6.11 -8.43 4.33
N TYR A 295 -5.69 -9.67 4.05
CA TYR A 295 -6.55 -10.85 4.14
C TYR A 295 -7.06 -11.08 5.56
N MET A 296 -6.14 -11.10 6.54
CA MET A 296 -6.50 -11.25 7.95
C MET A 296 -7.35 -10.07 8.44
N GLY A 297 -7.06 -8.87 7.94
CA GLY A 297 -7.73 -7.64 8.34
C GLY A 297 -7.41 -7.26 9.79
N PHE A 298 -8.07 -6.21 10.27
CA PHE A 298 -7.97 -5.84 11.68
C PHE A 298 -8.80 -6.81 12.55
N PRO A 299 -8.25 -7.36 13.66
CA PRO A 299 -9.04 -8.16 14.57
C PRO A 299 -10.20 -7.32 15.09
N GLY A 300 -11.43 -7.84 14.93
CA GLY A 300 -12.64 -7.12 15.32
C GLY A 300 -12.81 -7.01 16.83
N ILE A 301 -11.96 -6.24 17.52
CA ILE A 301 -11.98 -6.08 18.99
C ILE A 301 -13.35 -5.59 19.45
N LEU A 302 -13.95 -4.64 18.73
CA LEU A 302 -15.30 -4.14 19.01
C LEU A 302 -16.40 -5.19 18.76
N GLY A 303 -16.20 -6.11 17.81
CA GLY A 303 -17.10 -7.23 17.56
C GLY A 303 -16.99 -8.31 18.64
N ALA A 304 -15.78 -8.57 19.14
CA ALA A 304 -15.52 -9.48 20.25
C ALA A 304 -16.11 -8.94 21.56
N LEU A 305 -15.95 -7.63 21.84
CA LEU A 305 -16.54 -6.95 23.00
C LEU A 305 -18.08 -6.95 22.98
N LYS A 306 -18.70 -6.98 21.79
CA LYS A 306 -20.16 -7.08 21.64
C LYS A 306 -20.68 -8.52 21.80
N LYS A 307 -19.80 -9.51 21.64
CA LYS A 307 -20.11 -10.95 21.68
C LYS A 307 -19.92 -11.55 23.07
N PHE A 308 -19.10 -10.93 23.93
CA PHE A 308 -18.90 -11.30 25.34
C PHE A 308 -19.13 -10.10 26.26
N PRO A 309 -20.39 -9.71 26.53
CA PRO A 309 -20.71 -8.59 27.41
C PRO A 309 -20.36 -8.86 28.89
N ASP A 310 -20.26 -10.13 29.30
CA ASP A 310 -20.23 -10.56 30.71
C ASP A 310 -18.82 -10.65 31.33
N HIS A 311 -17.79 -10.10 30.69
CA HIS A 311 -16.42 -10.03 31.26
C HIS A 311 -16.00 -8.59 31.53
N ARG A 312 -16.97 -7.74 31.90
CA ARG A 312 -16.68 -6.36 32.35
C ARG A 312 -16.16 -6.28 33.78
N ASN A 313 -16.38 -7.31 34.60
CA ASN A 313 -15.94 -7.35 35.99
C ASN A 313 -15.47 -8.77 36.35
N SER A 314 -14.16 -9.02 36.26
CA SER A 314 -13.46 -10.06 37.02
C SER A 314 -12.03 -9.60 37.25
#